data_AF-A0A1M2VJW4-F1
#
_entry.id   AF-A0A1M2VJW4-F1
#
_cell.length_a   1.000
_cell.length_b   1.000
_cell.length_c   1.000
_cell.angle_alpha   90.00
_cell.angle_beta   90.00
_cell.angle_gamma   90.00
#
_symmetry.space_group_name_H-M   'P 1'
#
loop_
_entity.id
_entity.type
_entity.pdbx_description
1 polymer ?
#
loop_
_entity_poly.entity_id
_entity_poly.type
_entity_poly.pdbx_seq_one_letter_code
_entity_poly.pdbx_strand_id
1 'polypeptide(L)'
;KAATLDDLKRATKDALHIVKIEASDFDSVFASAKVLESIPSETHLHYLINNAGMALEAETLLSVLKTNTVGFAFVSQVALPFLERGRVKNILHISSTRGSIASVDTATGFVPAVVSYGMSKAALDMLNATLEPSESVAGVLKVVTTATAADSGKYLRYNGEKIPW
;
A
#
# COMPACT_ATOMS: atom_id res chain seq x y z
N LYS A 1 15.71 11.94 -9.96
CA LYS A 1 14.37 11.39 -9.66
C LYS A 1 13.27 11.90 -10.61
N ALA A 2 13.29 13.15 -11.11
CA ALA A 2 12.35 13.60 -12.16
C ALA A 2 12.74 13.17 -13.59
N ALA A 3 14.03 13.28 -13.96
CA ALA A 3 14.52 12.89 -15.29
C ALA A 3 14.15 11.43 -15.68
N THR A 4 14.26 10.51 -14.72
CA THR A 4 13.91 9.09 -14.89
C THR A 4 12.42 8.84 -15.12
N LEU A 5 11.54 9.72 -14.62
CA LEU A 5 10.10 9.57 -14.78
C LEU A 5 9.62 10.10 -16.13
N ASP A 6 10.20 11.22 -16.58
CA ASP A 6 9.95 11.76 -17.92
C ASP A 6 10.49 10.83 -19.01
N ASP A 7 11.65 10.21 -18.78
CA ASP A 7 12.19 9.13 -19.62
C ASP A 7 11.23 7.94 -19.70
N LEU A 8 10.70 7.50 -18.56
CA LEU A 8 9.73 6.40 -18.53
C LEU A 8 8.45 6.76 -19.29
N LYS A 9 7.94 7.99 -19.11
CA LYS A 9 6.75 8.48 -19.83
C LYS A 9 6.97 8.49 -21.33
N ARG A 10 8.15 8.92 -21.79
CA ARG A 10 8.52 8.86 -23.21
C ARG A 10 8.54 7.41 -23.73
N ALA A 11 9.03 6.47 -22.93
CA ALA A 11 9.13 5.06 -23.31
C ALA A 11 7.77 4.34 -23.36
N THR A 12 6.82 4.71 -22.49
CA THR A 12 5.53 4.01 -22.33
C THR A 12 4.38 4.66 -23.11
N LYS A 13 4.60 5.81 -23.77
CA LYS A 13 3.57 6.58 -24.49
C LYS A 13 2.33 6.79 -23.60
N ASP A 14 1.15 6.39 -24.08
CA ASP A 14 -0.15 6.59 -23.41
C ASP A 14 -0.40 5.61 -22.26
N ALA A 15 0.48 4.64 -22.01
CA ALA A 15 0.31 3.68 -20.92
C ALA A 15 0.70 4.23 -19.53
N LEU A 16 1.33 5.41 -19.45
CA LEU A 16 1.73 6.04 -18.18
C LEU A 16 1.11 7.42 -18.01
N HIS A 17 0.25 7.53 -17.00
CA HIS A 17 -0.27 8.80 -16.50
C HIS A 17 0.46 9.17 -15.22
N ILE A 18 1.11 10.34 -15.19
CA ILE A 18 1.77 10.86 -14.00
C ILE A 18 0.76 11.72 -13.24
N VAL A 19 0.47 11.33 -12.00
CA VAL A 19 -0.36 12.09 -11.08
C VAL A 19 0.50 12.53 -9.90
N LYS A 20 0.51 13.84 -9.60
CA LYS A 20 1.22 14.36 -8.43
C LYS A 20 0.39 14.08 -7.18
N ILE A 21 0.94 13.28 -6.27
CA ILE A 21 0.34 12.97 -4.97
C ILE A 21 1.46 13.02 -3.93
N GLU A 22 1.29 13.85 -2.90
CA GLU A 22 2.09 13.80 -1.69
C GLU A 22 1.23 13.23 -0.55
N ALA A 23 1.51 11.99 -0.12
CA ALA A 23 0.65 11.27 0.83
C ALA A 23 0.55 11.94 2.20
N SER A 24 1.55 12.75 2.57
CA SER A 24 1.56 13.53 3.80
C SER A 24 0.87 14.89 3.69
N ASP A 25 0.44 15.30 2.49
CA ASP A 25 -0.28 16.53 2.19
C ASP A 25 -1.68 16.19 1.66
N PHE A 26 -2.67 16.29 2.53
CA PHE A 26 -4.04 15.87 2.20
C PHE A 26 -4.69 16.77 1.14
N ASP A 27 -4.30 18.04 1.05
CA ASP A 27 -4.76 18.91 -0.04
C ASP A 27 -4.20 18.41 -1.38
N SER A 28 -2.94 17.96 -1.42
CA SER A 28 -2.38 17.28 -2.59
C SER A 28 -3.11 15.98 -2.91
N VAL A 29 -3.51 15.19 -1.90
CA VAL A 29 -4.27 13.95 -2.11
C VAL A 29 -5.65 14.25 -2.70
N PHE A 30 -6.41 15.18 -2.14
CA PHE A 30 -7.75 15.51 -2.65
C PHE A 30 -7.69 16.19 -4.03
N ALA A 31 -6.69 17.02 -4.28
CA ALA A 31 -6.49 17.63 -5.60
C ALA A 31 -6.24 16.60 -6.71
N SER A 32 -5.74 15.40 -6.36
CA SER A 32 -5.47 14.33 -7.33
C SER A 32 -6.75 13.77 -7.98
N ALA A 33 -7.92 13.88 -7.32
CA ALA A 33 -9.20 13.44 -7.88
C ALA A 33 -9.49 14.07 -9.25
N LYS A 34 -9.25 15.38 -9.38
CA LYS A 34 -9.44 16.12 -10.64
C LYS A 34 -8.52 15.62 -11.75
N VAL A 35 -7.30 15.20 -11.38
CA VAL A 35 -6.36 14.65 -12.36
C VAL A 35 -6.81 13.25 -12.78
N LEU A 36 -7.29 12.42 -11.85
CA LEU A 36 -7.86 11.10 -12.16
C LEU A 36 -9.11 11.20 -13.05
N GLU A 37 -9.94 12.24 -12.88
CA GLU A 37 -11.09 12.52 -13.76
C GLU A 37 -10.69 12.87 -15.20
N SER A 38 -9.49 13.43 -15.41
CA SER A 38 -8.97 13.78 -16.74
C SER A 38 -8.45 12.56 -17.52
N ILE A 39 -8.26 11.42 -16.84
CA ILE A 39 -7.85 10.18 -17.49
C ILE A 39 -9.08 9.66 -18.28
N PRO A 40 -8.91 9.20 -19.53
CA PRO A 40 -10.03 8.78 -20.36
C PRO A 40 -10.92 7.75 -19.66
N SER A 41 -12.24 7.90 -19.77
CA SER A 41 -13.22 7.14 -18.98
C SER A 41 -13.19 5.62 -19.20
N GLU A 42 -12.73 5.20 -20.38
CA GLU A 42 -12.45 3.83 -20.78
C GLU A 42 -11.26 3.21 -20.04
N THR A 43 -10.41 4.05 -19.41
CA THR A 43 -9.31 3.63 -18.55
C THR A 43 -9.83 3.44 -17.14
N HIS A 44 -10.28 2.24 -16.83
CA HIS A 44 -10.79 1.92 -15.49
C HIS A 44 -9.65 1.61 -14.51
N LEU A 45 -9.74 2.17 -13.30
CA LEU A 45 -8.82 1.82 -12.22
C LEU A 45 -9.22 0.46 -11.65
N HIS A 46 -8.29 -0.50 -11.70
CA HIS A 46 -8.53 -1.86 -11.21
C HIS A 46 -7.80 -2.17 -9.91
N TYR A 47 -6.65 -1.54 -9.70
CA TYR A 47 -5.75 -1.76 -8.58
C TYR A 47 -5.21 -0.41 -8.11
N LEU A 48 -5.32 -0.13 -6.82
CA LEU A 48 -4.58 0.89 -6.11
C LEU A 48 -3.50 0.20 -5.28
N ILE A 49 -2.25 0.66 -5.41
CA ILE A 49 -1.14 0.17 -4.61
C ILE A 49 -0.58 1.33 -3.80
N ASN A 50 -0.93 1.38 -2.53
CA ASN A 50 -0.34 2.33 -1.60
C ASN A 50 1.02 1.80 -1.14
N ASN A 51 2.08 2.33 -1.74
CA ASN A 51 3.47 1.95 -1.48
C ASN A 51 4.30 3.05 -0.81
N ALA A 52 3.92 4.33 -0.96
CA ALA A 52 4.71 5.45 -0.43
C ALA A 52 4.93 5.31 1.08
N GLY A 53 6.16 5.34 1.56
CA GLY A 53 6.41 5.20 2.98
C GLY A 53 7.78 5.68 3.41
N MET A 54 7.88 6.01 4.69
CA MET A 54 9.10 6.49 5.33
C MET A 54 9.36 5.79 6.66
N ALA A 55 10.63 5.66 7.03
CA ALA A 55 11.11 4.92 8.22
C ALA A 55 12.31 5.61 8.91
N LEU A 56 12.49 6.91 8.67
CA LEU A 56 13.72 7.64 8.96
C LEU A 56 13.80 8.12 10.43
N GLU A 57 15.03 8.34 10.91
CA GLU A 57 15.36 8.72 12.29
C GLU A 57 15.03 10.18 12.65
N ALA A 58 14.90 11.08 11.67
CA ALA A 58 14.63 12.49 11.93
C ALA A 58 13.14 12.81 12.07
N GLU A 59 12.29 11.82 11.82
CA GLU A 59 10.86 11.98 11.68
C GLU A 59 10.11 11.57 12.94
N THR A 60 9.13 12.39 13.29
CA THR A 60 8.27 12.12 14.44
C THR A 60 7.34 10.93 14.15
N LEU A 61 6.90 10.24 15.20
CA LEU A 61 5.83 9.25 15.11
C LEU A 61 4.62 9.79 14.31
N LEU A 62 4.27 11.07 14.53
CA LEU A 62 3.15 11.70 13.83
C LEU A 62 3.39 11.80 12.32
N SER A 63 4.57 12.21 11.87
CA SER A 63 4.87 12.30 10.43
C SER A 63 4.92 10.91 9.77
N VAL A 64 5.44 9.91 10.47
CA VAL A 64 5.47 8.53 9.98
C VAL A 64 4.04 7.96 9.87
N LEU A 65 3.19 8.17 10.88
CA LEU A 65 1.76 7.79 10.83
C LEU A 65 1.00 8.54 9.72
N LYS A 66 1.26 9.85 9.59
CA LYS A 66 0.62 10.70 8.59
C LYS A 66 0.85 10.15 7.19
N THR A 67 2.08 9.76 6.87
CA THR A 67 2.45 9.24 5.54
C THR A 67 2.05 7.78 5.36
N ASN A 68 2.45 6.90 6.28
CA ASN A 68 2.37 5.45 6.10
C ASN A 68 0.96 4.87 6.35
N THR A 69 0.09 5.63 7.02
CA THR A 69 -1.23 5.13 7.46
C THR A 69 -2.36 6.07 7.01
N VAL A 70 -2.34 7.32 7.48
CA VAL A 70 -3.46 8.25 7.22
C VAL A 70 -3.50 8.65 5.75
N GLY A 71 -2.35 8.94 5.16
CA GLY A 71 -2.22 9.21 3.73
C GLY A 71 -2.77 8.07 2.88
N PHE A 72 -2.51 6.82 3.27
CA PHE A 72 -3.03 5.65 2.55
C PHE A 72 -4.55 5.57 2.63
N ALA A 73 -5.14 5.85 3.80
CA ALA A 73 -6.59 5.89 3.95
C ALA A 73 -7.23 6.93 3.03
N PHE A 74 -6.67 8.15 2.95
CA PHE A 74 -7.23 9.21 2.10
C PHE A 74 -6.97 8.97 0.61
N VAL A 75 -5.81 8.44 0.21
CA VAL A 75 -5.58 8.05 -1.19
C VAL A 75 -6.57 6.96 -1.59
N SER A 76 -6.82 5.98 -0.72
CA SER A 76 -7.85 4.97 -0.95
C SER A 76 -9.23 5.58 -1.11
N GLN A 77 -9.64 6.50 -0.22
CA GLN A 77 -10.93 7.19 -0.34
C GLN A 77 -11.08 7.97 -1.65
N VAL A 78 -10.04 8.70 -2.07
CA VAL A 78 -10.05 9.44 -3.34
C VAL A 78 -10.15 8.49 -4.54
N ALA A 79 -9.52 7.33 -4.47
CA ALA A 79 -9.52 6.35 -5.56
C ALA A 79 -10.82 5.53 -5.66
N LEU A 80 -11.61 5.42 -4.57
CA LEU A 80 -12.80 4.55 -4.51
C LEU A 80 -13.77 4.75 -5.69
N PRO A 81 -14.21 5.96 -6.05
CA PRO A 81 -15.16 6.15 -7.16
C PRO A 81 -14.61 5.72 -8.52
N PHE A 82 -13.29 5.70 -8.68
CA PHE A 82 -12.62 5.25 -9.90
C PHE A 82 -12.47 3.73 -9.92
N LEU A 83 -12.16 3.12 -8.76
CA LEU A 83 -12.12 1.67 -8.57
C LEU A 83 -13.50 1.03 -8.79
N GLU A 84 -14.58 1.67 -8.33
CA GLU A 84 -15.95 1.15 -8.46
C GLU A 84 -16.39 0.91 -9.91
N ARG A 85 -15.81 1.68 -10.86
CA ARG A 85 -16.04 1.54 -12.31
C ARG A 85 -15.22 0.41 -12.93
N GLY A 86 -14.17 -0.04 -12.25
CA GLY A 86 -13.34 -1.15 -12.66
C GLY A 86 -13.99 -2.50 -12.45
N ARG A 87 -13.64 -3.46 -13.31
CA ARG A 87 -13.99 -4.88 -13.17
C ARG A 87 -13.42 -5.54 -11.91
N VAL A 88 -12.37 -4.95 -11.35
CA VAL A 88 -11.61 -5.41 -10.18
C VAL A 88 -11.42 -4.18 -9.29
N LYS A 89 -11.48 -4.32 -7.96
CA LYS A 89 -11.61 -3.19 -7.03
C LYS A 89 -10.48 -3.20 -5.99
N ASN A 90 -9.27 -3.55 -6.44
CA ASN A 90 -8.10 -3.88 -5.63
C ASN A 90 -7.53 -2.68 -4.90
N ILE A 91 -7.43 -2.76 -3.56
CA ILE A 91 -6.61 -1.84 -2.76
C ILE A 91 -5.57 -2.65 -1.99
N LEU A 92 -4.31 -2.44 -2.34
CA LEU A 92 -3.16 -3.07 -1.72
C LEU A 92 -2.36 -2.03 -0.94
N HIS A 93 -2.14 -2.30 0.34
CA HIS A 93 -1.25 -1.50 1.17
C HIS A 93 0.06 -2.26 1.43
N ILE A 94 1.19 -1.64 1.13
CA ILE A 94 2.50 -2.22 1.39
C ILE A 94 2.86 -2.05 2.87
N SER A 95 2.68 -3.12 3.64
CA SER A 95 3.00 -3.18 5.07
C SER A 95 4.42 -3.72 5.35
N SER A 96 4.72 -4.06 6.60
CA SER A 96 5.98 -4.62 7.07
C SER A 96 5.77 -5.55 8.26
N THR A 97 6.60 -6.59 8.40
CA THR A 97 6.63 -7.45 9.59
C THR A 97 6.93 -6.68 10.88
N ARG A 98 7.55 -5.49 10.79
CA ARG A 98 7.73 -4.60 11.95
C ARG A 98 6.42 -4.06 12.52
N GLY A 99 5.32 -4.11 11.76
CA GLY A 99 3.97 -3.83 12.25
C GLY A 99 3.34 -4.99 13.03
N SER A 100 3.94 -6.18 12.97
CA SER A 100 3.46 -7.34 13.72
C SER A 100 3.78 -7.18 15.21
N ILE A 101 2.76 -6.88 16.01
CA ILE A 101 2.88 -6.81 17.47
C ILE A 101 3.37 -8.15 18.04
N ALA A 102 2.95 -9.28 17.44
CA ALA A 102 3.36 -10.61 17.86
C ALA A 102 4.84 -10.93 17.59
N SER A 103 5.48 -10.18 16.69
CA SER A 103 6.88 -10.39 16.27
C SER A 103 7.83 -9.35 16.88
N VAL A 104 7.36 -8.55 17.84
CA VAL A 104 8.20 -7.54 18.50
C VAL A 104 9.23 -8.24 19.38
N ASP A 105 10.51 -8.10 19.01
CA ASP A 105 11.62 -8.52 19.84
C ASP A 105 11.89 -7.48 20.94
N THR A 106 11.48 -7.79 22.16
CA THR A 106 11.69 -6.91 23.33
C THR A 106 13.16 -6.81 23.73
N ALA A 107 14.04 -7.68 23.24
CA ALA A 107 15.48 -7.62 23.50
C ALA A 107 16.16 -6.44 22.76
N THR A 108 15.57 -5.93 21.68
CA THR A 108 16.10 -4.76 20.95
C THR A 108 15.90 -3.42 21.67
N GLY A 109 15.04 -3.35 22.69
CA GLY A 109 14.75 -2.13 23.43
C GLY A 109 14.02 -1.05 22.61
N PHE A 110 13.83 0.14 23.19
CA PHE A 110 13.13 1.24 22.54
C PHE A 110 14.06 1.98 21.57
N VAL A 111 14.00 1.62 20.29
CA VAL A 111 14.63 2.40 19.20
C VAL A 111 13.56 3.27 18.52
N PRO A 112 13.57 4.60 18.71
CA PRO A 112 12.45 5.47 18.32
C PRO A 112 11.99 5.35 16.86
N ALA A 113 12.93 5.30 15.91
CA ALA A 113 12.61 5.17 14.48
C ALA A 113 11.97 3.82 14.14
N VAL A 114 12.49 2.74 14.74
CA VAL A 114 11.99 1.38 14.54
C VAL A 114 10.58 1.23 15.12
N VAL A 115 10.38 1.75 16.33
CA VAL A 115 9.08 1.71 17.00
C VAL A 115 8.06 2.57 16.27
N SER A 116 8.41 3.79 15.87
CA SER A 116 7.51 4.68 15.13
C SER A 116 7.08 4.09 13.79
N TYR A 117 8.03 3.50 13.05
CA TYR A 117 7.73 2.77 11.83
C TYR A 117 6.82 1.56 12.09
N GLY A 118 7.15 0.73 13.08
CA GLY A 118 6.34 -0.43 13.46
C GLY A 118 4.92 -0.04 13.85
N MET A 119 4.74 0.98 14.68
CA MET A 119 3.44 1.53 15.05
C MET A 119 2.64 1.97 13.81
N SER A 120 3.27 2.65 12.86
CA SER A 120 2.60 3.05 11.62
C SER A 120 2.14 1.87 10.77
N LYS A 121 2.92 0.78 10.74
CA LYS A 121 2.58 -0.43 9.98
C LYS A 121 1.53 -1.27 10.70
N ALA A 122 1.56 -1.34 12.03
CA ALA A 122 0.49 -1.95 12.82
C ALA A 122 -0.84 -1.21 12.62
N ALA A 123 -0.83 0.12 12.63
CA ALA A 123 -2.01 0.93 12.33
C ALA A 123 -2.48 0.75 10.88
N LEU A 124 -1.56 0.60 9.93
CA LEU A 124 -1.88 0.29 8.55
C LEU A 124 -2.50 -1.11 8.39
N ASP A 125 -2.01 -2.10 9.13
CA ASP A 125 -2.58 -3.45 9.13
C ASP A 125 -3.98 -3.47 9.76
N MET A 126 -4.24 -2.61 10.74
CA MET A 126 -5.60 -2.38 11.23
C MET A 126 -6.50 -1.80 10.15
N LEU A 127 -6.03 -0.79 9.41
CA LEU A 127 -6.76 -0.26 8.25
C LEU A 127 -7.05 -1.36 7.23
N ASN A 128 -6.07 -2.22 6.91
CA ASN A 128 -6.25 -3.36 6.02
C ASN A 128 -7.34 -4.32 6.49
N ALA A 129 -7.37 -4.64 7.79
CA ALA A 129 -8.36 -5.54 8.36
C ALA A 129 -9.79 -4.98 8.32
N THR A 130 -9.94 -3.66 8.21
CA THR A 130 -11.24 -2.97 8.17
C THR A 130 -11.79 -2.70 6.76
N LEU A 131 -11.02 -2.97 5.70
CA LEU A 131 -11.45 -2.76 4.31
C LEU A 131 -12.15 -4.02 3.75
N GLU A 132 -13.16 -3.81 2.90
CA GLU A 132 -14.05 -4.87 2.39
C GLU A 132 -13.32 -5.91 1.50
N PRO A 133 -13.71 -7.20 1.53
CA PRO A 133 -12.80 -8.34 1.37
C PRO A 133 -12.35 -8.73 -0.05
N SER A 134 -12.89 -8.22 -1.16
CA SER A 134 -12.75 -8.85 -2.51
C SER A 134 -11.30 -9.03 -3.02
N GLU A 135 -10.36 -8.26 -2.49
CA GLU A 135 -8.96 -8.12 -2.93
C GLU A 135 -8.00 -8.99 -2.13
N SER A 136 -8.14 -8.95 -0.81
CA SER A 136 -7.51 -9.87 0.12
C SER A 136 -7.95 -11.30 -0.21
N VAL A 137 -9.24 -11.48 -0.52
CA VAL A 137 -9.85 -12.77 -0.88
C VAL A 137 -9.28 -13.36 -2.18
N ALA A 138 -9.01 -12.58 -3.24
CA ALA A 138 -8.49 -13.10 -4.51
C ALA A 138 -7.02 -13.58 -4.44
N GLY A 139 -6.16 -12.85 -3.72
CA GLY A 139 -4.78 -13.26 -3.49
C GLY A 139 -4.70 -14.46 -2.55
N VAL A 140 -5.40 -14.41 -1.41
CA VAL A 140 -5.47 -15.55 -0.48
C VAL A 140 -6.09 -16.78 -1.15
N LEU A 141 -7.11 -16.64 -2.01
CA LEU A 141 -7.65 -17.77 -2.80
C LEU A 141 -6.59 -18.37 -3.72
N LYS A 142 -5.82 -17.54 -4.44
CA LYS A 142 -4.76 -18.02 -5.34
C LYS A 142 -3.71 -18.83 -4.59
N VAL A 143 -3.38 -18.44 -3.36
CA VAL A 143 -2.39 -19.14 -2.53
C VAL A 143 -2.92 -20.44 -1.93
N VAL A 144 -4.14 -20.44 -1.41
CA VAL A 144 -4.80 -21.61 -0.80
C VAL A 144 -5.15 -22.68 -1.85
N THR A 145 -5.51 -22.27 -3.07
CA THR A 145 -5.92 -23.18 -4.15
C THR A 145 -4.76 -23.77 -4.96
N THR A 146 -3.55 -23.23 -4.83
CA THR A 146 -2.35 -23.76 -5.51
C THR A 146 -1.32 -24.41 -4.57
N ALA A 147 -1.64 -24.58 -3.29
CA ALA A 147 -0.73 -25.13 -2.27
C ALA A 147 -0.67 -26.68 -2.29
N THR A 148 0.49 -27.24 -1.91
CA THR A 148 0.75 -28.69 -1.96
C THR A 148 1.32 -29.22 -0.63
N ALA A 149 1.50 -30.56 -0.49
CA ALA A 149 2.13 -31.16 0.69
C ALA A 149 3.54 -30.63 0.98
N ALA A 150 4.26 -30.16 -0.05
CA ALA A 150 5.58 -29.54 0.09
C ALA A 150 5.56 -28.16 0.75
N ASP A 151 4.38 -27.59 0.96
CA ASP A 151 4.19 -26.26 1.54
C ASP A 151 3.83 -26.28 3.04
N SER A 152 3.65 -27.46 3.64
CA SER A 152 3.44 -27.61 5.08
C SER A 152 4.61 -27.06 5.90
N GLY A 153 4.31 -26.22 6.91
CA GLY A 153 5.29 -25.61 7.82
C GLY A 153 5.94 -24.31 7.31
N LYS A 154 5.48 -23.77 6.17
CA LYS A 154 5.95 -22.50 5.60
C LYS A 154 5.01 -21.35 6.00
N TYR A 155 5.55 -20.21 6.46
CA TYR A 155 4.75 -18.98 6.56
C TYR A 155 4.65 -18.36 5.18
N LEU A 156 3.46 -18.01 4.67
CA LEU A 156 3.28 -17.53 3.30
C LEU A 156 2.42 -16.25 3.26
N ARG A 157 2.77 -15.35 2.35
CA ARG A 157 2.01 -14.11 2.08
C ARG A 157 0.78 -14.41 1.21
N TYR A 158 -0.18 -13.47 1.11
CA TYR A 158 -1.39 -13.58 0.27
C TYR A 158 -1.12 -13.68 -1.25
N ASN A 159 0.12 -13.77 -1.70
CA ASN A 159 0.51 -14.06 -3.09
C ASN A 159 1.30 -15.38 -3.24
N GLY A 160 1.56 -16.10 -2.14
CA GLY A 160 2.11 -17.46 -2.12
C GLY A 160 3.59 -17.51 -1.81
N GLU A 161 4.20 -16.34 -1.64
CA GLU A 161 5.60 -16.21 -1.28
C GLU A 161 5.85 -16.69 0.15
N LYS A 162 6.91 -17.48 0.35
CA LYS A 162 7.32 -17.94 1.68
C LYS A 162 8.04 -16.86 2.46
N ILE A 163 7.47 -16.53 3.61
CA ILE A 163 8.02 -15.70 4.66
C ILE A 163 8.84 -16.60 5.62
N PRO A 164 10.03 -16.14 6.04
CA PRO A 164 10.78 -16.77 7.12
C PRO A 164 9.98 -16.75 8.44
N TRP A 165 10.22 -17.74 9.30
CA TRP A 165 9.83 -17.65 10.71
C TRP A 165 10.64 -16.55 11.41
#